data_AF-A0A952SMG8-F1
#
_entry.id   AF-A0A952SMG8-F1
#
_cell.length_a   1.000
_cell.length_b   1.000
_cell.length_c   1.000
_cell.angle_alpha   90.00
_cell.angle_beta   90.00
_cell.angle_gamma   90.00
#
_symmetry.space_group_name_H-M   'P 1'
#
loop_
_entity.id
_entity.type
_entity.pdbx_description
1 polymer ?
#
loop_
_entity_poly.entity_id
_entity_poly.type
_entity_poly.pdbx_seq_one_letter_code
_entity_poly.pdbx_strand_id
1 'polypeptide(L)'
;MRKGTGDTTRGVDRPSIGSIAPAPDLMDVIAEIERRVGQLQTVEIESADSETIERERRESLEELATRQYELNQRETEQADLAARMASQREEVERLSAALAERERGIASREGEVGAKAGQIEEMRGSLEAARAELASQQKASKQLAEAQEREQRRLKEYKEFLAQREQEIEEQAEAQRKMRRELAELAQKLSVAEKENKVSAVKTNEEREAAKARIAELESRCSSLEESCKSLKSKKDKARPALMTEPAAMPMGVPVMVQSRDERATSRTAGFVLLLMTTLVLGVSVFAMMQPAFEHVAIWGVGFAFLVPLIGCSIIRRRGVDFGLMMVAMFAGLFGLWFEPWSGVVATAIEVWHLPLEVVPAAIAAQLPLAAAVLTACVAASIATGLATDDFEVLFRGLLVSCATGGVLLVPDDGARMIVVAAGAIWVLLHTALLTKWAGADQPGQVVVTSGLRLI
;
A
#
# COMPACT_ATOMS: atom_id res chain seq x y z
N MET A 1 -29.40 51.08 97.35
CA MET A 1 -28.87 52.18 98.19
C MET A 1 -30.04 52.95 98.77
N ARG A 2 -29.98 53.35 100.06
CA ARG A 2 -31.01 54.11 100.83
C ARG A 2 -32.39 53.39 100.92
N LYS A 3 -33.05 53.25 102.07
CA LYS A 3 -33.49 54.20 103.13
C LYS A 3 -34.57 55.19 102.64
N GLY A 4 -35.75 55.29 103.25
CA GLY A 4 -36.35 54.42 104.29
C GLY A 4 -37.46 55.10 105.13
N THR A 5 -38.15 54.28 105.93
CA THR A 5 -38.70 54.58 107.29
C THR A 5 -39.48 55.89 107.54
N GLY A 6 -40.75 55.75 107.98
CA GLY A 6 -41.59 56.87 108.43
C GLY A 6 -42.83 56.42 109.22
N ASP A 7 -42.63 55.71 110.33
CA ASP A 7 -43.68 55.33 111.29
C ASP A 7 -43.70 56.32 112.47
N THR A 8 -44.90 56.78 112.87
CA THR A 8 -45.16 57.15 114.27
C THR A 8 -46.64 57.14 114.64
N THR A 9 -46.95 56.52 115.77
CA THR A 9 -48.26 56.56 116.45
C THR A 9 -48.35 57.72 117.46
N ARG A 10 -49.57 58.21 117.75
CA ARG A 10 -50.19 58.33 119.10
C ARG A 10 -51.38 59.29 119.14
N GLY A 11 -52.25 59.13 120.14
CA GLY A 11 -53.22 60.16 120.55
C GLY A 11 -54.61 59.61 120.88
N VAL A 12 -54.79 59.05 122.08
CA VAL A 12 -56.13 58.88 122.68
C VAL A 12 -56.27 59.96 123.74
N ASP A 13 -57.37 60.70 123.74
CA ASP A 13 -57.89 61.31 124.97
C ASP A 13 -59.41 61.56 124.90
N ARG A 14 -60.07 61.33 126.04
CA ARG A 14 -61.37 61.90 126.42
C ARG A 14 -61.08 62.70 127.69
N PRO A 15 -61.67 63.89 127.88
CA PRO A 15 -62.69 63.92 128.93
C PRO A 15 -63.82 64.96 128.74
N SER A 16 -64.75 64.86 129.70
CA SER A 16 -65.60 65.93 130.26
C SER A 16 -66.71 66.56 129.42
N ILE A 17 -67.91 66.41 129.99
CA ILE A 17 -69.07 67.29 129.81
C ILE A 17 -68.72 68.69 130.36
N GLY A 18 -69.34 69.74 129.79
CA GLY A 18 -69.77 70.90 130.58
C GLY A 18 -69.15 72.26 130.28
N SER A 19 -69.77 73.01 129.36
CA SER A 19 -70.37 74.31 129.72
C SER A 19 -71.42 74.71 128.67
N ILE A 20 -72.42 75.48 129.10
CA ILE A 20 -73.40 76.10 128.19
C ILE A 20 -72.98 77.56 128.02
N ALA A 21 -72.48 77.89 126.83
CA ALA A 21 -72.30 79.24 126.33
C ALA A 21 -73.41 79.51 125.27
N PRO A 22 -73.69 80.77 124.87
CA PRO A 22 -75.00 81.14 124.35
C PRO A 22 -75.33 80.48 123.00
N ALA A 23 -76.62 80.46 122.68
CA ALA A 23 -77.09 80.06 121.36
C ALA A 23 -76.34 80.85 120.28
N PRO A 24 -75.83 80.20 119.22
CA PRO A 24 -75.28 80.93 118.08
C PRO A 24 -76.39 81.79 117.48
N ASP A 25 -76.06 83.03 117.11
CA ASP A 25 -77.03 83.88 116.42
C ASP A 25 -77.47 83.17 115.13
N LEU A 26 -78.75 83.29 114.77
CA LEU A 26 -79.26 82.73 113.52
C LEU A 26 -78.48 83.28 112.33
N MET A 27 -77.97 84.50 112.41
CA MET A 27 -77.08 85.09 111.41
C MET A 27 -75.75 84.34 111.24
N ASP A 28 -75.11 83.85 112.31
CA ASP A 28 -73.86 83.08 112.22
C ASP A 28 -74.12 81.67 111.63
N VAL A 29 -75.24 81.06 112.01
CA VAL A 29 -75.66 79.76 111.44
C VAL A 29 -76.01 79.90 109.96
N ILE A 30 -76.69 80.98 109.57
CA ILE A 30 -76.98 81.31 108.16
C ILE A 30 -75.67 81.57 107.41
N ALA A 31 -74.74 82.37 107.95
CA ALA A 31 -73.46 82.66 107.29
C ALA A 31 -72.59 81.41 107.09
N GLU A 32 -72.55 80.47 108.04
CA GLU A 32 -71.85 79.18 107.89
C GLU A 32 -72.58 78.25 106.90
N ILE A 33 -73.93 78.30 106.82
CA ILE A 33 -74.70 77.57 105.80
C ILE A 33 -74.45 78.16 104.40
N GLU A 34 -74.51 79.48 104.22
CA GLU A 34 -74.22 80.17 102.96
C GLU A 34 -72.78 79.92 102.51
N ARG A 35 -71.82 79.95 103.44
CA ARG A 35 -70.42 79.56 103.20
C ARG A 35 -70.31 78.11 102.72
N ARG A 36 -71.02 77.17 103.35
CA ARG A 36 -71.02 75.75 102.94
C ARG A 36 -71.74 75.51 101.62
N VAL A 37 -72.82 76.24 101.34
CA VAL A 37 -73.51 76.20 100.04
C VAL A 37 -72.60 76.76 98.94
N GLY A 38 -71.90 77.87 99.19
CA GLY A 38 -70.88 78.38 98.27
C GLY A 38 -69.74 77.40 98.03
N GLN A 39 -69.25 76.72 99.09
CA GLN A 39 -68.24 75.67 98.96
C GLN A 39 -68.74 74.42 98.20
N LEU A 40 -70.00 74.02 98.41
CA LEU A 40 -70.63 72.93 97.66
C LEU A 40 -70.82 73.32 96.19
N GLN A 41 -71.23 74.56 95.89
CA GLN A 41 -71.34 75.07 94.52
C GLN A 41 -69.97 75.13 93.82
N THR A 42 -68.89 75.53 94.52
CA THR A 42 -67.54 75.42 93.93
C THR A 42 -67.13 73.96 93.68
N VAL A 43 -67.48 73.02 94.56
CA VAL A 43 -67.19 71.59 94.36
C VAL A 43 -68.05 70.98 93.23
N GLU A 44 -69.30 71.40 93.07
CA GLU A 44 -70.14 70.99 91.92
C GLU A 44 -69.56 71.52 90.60
N ILE A 45 -69.12 72.78 90.56
CA ILE A 45 -68.45 73.36 89.37
C ILE A 45 -67.11 72.66 89.10
N GLU A 46 -66.24 72.51 90.10
CA GLU A 46 -64.94 71.81 89.97
C GLU A 46 -65.11 70.34 89.57
N SER A 47 -66.20 69.68 89.97
CA SER A 47 -66.49 68.29 89.55
C SER A 47 -67.03 68.22 88.11
N ALA A 48 -67.86 69.17 87.68
CA ALA A 48 -68.29 69.28 86.28
C ALA A 48 -67.11 69.59 85.34
N ASP A 49 -66.23 70.52 85.74
CA ASP A 49 -65.00 70.83 85.02
C ASP A 49 -64.06 69.60 84.99
N SER A 50 -63.94 68.87 86.10
CA SER A 50 -63.19 67.60 86.14
C SER A 50 -63.77 66.52 85.23
N GLU A 51 -65.10 66.40 85.12
CA GLU A 51 -65.74 65.47 84.19
C GLU A 51 -65.53 65.86 82.72
N THR A 52 -65.50 67.16 82.40
CA THR A 52 -65.16 67.62 81.05
C THR A 52 -63.68 67.36 80.72
N ILE A 53 -62.76 67.67 81.63
CA ILE A 53 -61.33 67.39 81.48
C ILE A 53 -61.06 65.88 81.35
N GLU A 54 -61.74 65.02 82.11
CA GLU A 54 -61.62 63.55 81.94
C GLU A 54 -62.15 63.06 80.59
N ARG A 55 -63.21 63.68 80.06
CA ARG A 55 -63.79 63.35 78.76
C ARG A 55 -62.87 63.77 77.61
N GLU A 56 -62.40 65.02 77.61
CA GLU A 56 -61.41 65.52 76.63
C GLU A 56 -60.10 64.71 76.69
N ARG A 57 -59.66 64.32 77.89
CA ARG A 57 -58.48 63.45 78.08
C ARG A 57 -58.71 62.03 77.55
N ARG A 58 -59.94 61.51 77.61
CA ARG A 58 -60.29 60.19 77.05
C ARG A 58 -60.34 60.25 75.52
N GLU A 59 -61.03 61.24 74.97
CA GLU A 59 -61.15 61.47 73.53
C GLU A 59 -59.78 61.72 72.88
N SER A 60 -58.91 62.51 73.50
CA SER A 60 -57.54 62.73 73.00
C SER A 60 -56.62 61.51 73.16
N LEU A 61 -56.85 60.62 74.14
CA LEU A 61 -56.16 59.33 74.23
C LEU A 61 -56.66 58.32 73.18
N GLU A 62 -57.95 58.32 72.86
CA GLU A 62 -58.54 57.52 71.78
C GLU A 62 -58.08 58.02 70.40
N GLU A 63 -57.97 59.33 70.20
CA GLU A 63 -57.39 59.91 68.99
C GLU A 63 -55.89 59.59 68.86
N LEU A 64 -55.12 59.69 69.95
CA LEU A 64 -53.71 59.27 69.98
C LEU A 64 -53.55 57.78 69.65
N ALA A 65 -54.39 56.90 70.20
CA ALA A 65 -54.37 55.47 69.88
C ALA A 65 -54.71 55.22 68.40
N THR A 66 -55.68 55.95 67.85
CA THR A 66 -56.06 55.85 66.43
C THR A 66 -54.93 56.33 65.51
N ARG A 67 -54.33 57.50 65.80
CA ARG A 67 -53.18 58.02 65.05
C ARG A 67 -51.96 57.12 65.16
N GLN A 68 -51.70 56.50 66.31
CA GLN A 68 -50.64 55.51 66.49
C GLN A 68 -50.91 54.25 65.65
N TYR A 69 -52.16 53.80 65.57
CA TYR A 69 -52.54 52.66 64.72
C TYR A 69 -52.36 52.97 63.23
N GLU A 70 -52.76 54.16 62.77
CA GLU A 70 -52.50 54.61 61.39
C GLU A 70 -51.00 54.70 61.06
N LEU A 71 -50.20 55.24 61.98
CA LEU A 71 -48.74 55.31 61.81
C LEU A 71 -48.12 53.90 61.71
N ASN A 72 -48.53 52.98 62.58
CA ASN A 72 -48.07 51.60 62.54
C ASN A 72 -48.47 50.90 61.22
N GLN A 73 -49.68 51.13 60.69
CA GLN A 73 -50.08 50.63 59.37
C GLN A 73 -49.17 51.18 58.27
N ARG A 74 -48.98 52.51 58.20
CA ARG A 74 -48.11 53.13 57.19
C ARG A 74 -46.66 52.68 57.29
N GLU A 75 -46.15 52.44 58.48
CA GLU A 75 -44.81 51.87 58.69
C GLU A 75 -44.72 50.43 58.15
N THR A 76 -45.75 49.60 58.35
CA THR A 76 -45.80 48.26 57.74
C THR A 76 -45.93 48.31 56.22
N GLU A 77 -46.75 49.19 55.65
CA GLU A 77 -46.85 49.37 54.19
C GLU A 77 -45.53 49.86 53.58
N GLN A 78 -44.84 50.78 54.24
CA GLN A 78 -43.53 51.28 53.83
C GLN A 78 -42.44 50.19 53.92
N ALA A 79 -42.48 49.35 54.96
CA ALA A 79 -41.58 48.19 55.07
C ALA A 79 -41.84 47.15 53.96
N ASP A 80 -43.09 46.87 53.64
CA ASP A 80 -43.49 45.95 52.57
C ASP A 80 -43.05 46.48 51.18
N LEU A 81 -43.22 47.78 50.94
CA LEU A 81 -42.73 48.45 49.73
C LEU A 81 -41.19 48.43 49.66
N ALA A 82 -40.48 48.67 50.76
CA ALA A 82 -39.03 48.59 50.81
C ALA A 82 -38.52 47.17 50.52
N ALA A 83 -39.18 46.13 51.07
CA ALA A 83 -38.85 44.73 50.80
C ALA A 83 -39.06 44.35 49.32
N ARG A 84 -40.18 44.78 48.72
CA ARG A 84 -40.46 44.58 47.29
C ARG A 84 -39.43 45.28 46.41
N MET A 85 -39.07 46.53 46.73
CA MET A 85 -38.04 47.29 46.02
C MET A 85 -36.63 46.67 46.16
N ALA A 86 -36.32 46.05 47.31
CA ALA A 86 -35.06 45.31 47.48
C ALA A 86 -35.03 44.05 46.60
N SER A 87 -36.10 43.25 46.61
CA SER A 87 -36.22 42.05 45.77
C SER A 87 -36.16 42.38 44.27
N GLN A 88 -36.80 43.46 43.82
CA GLN A 88 -36.72 43.92 42.43
C GLN A 88 -35.32 44.39 42.03
N ARG A 89 -34.55 44.99 42.95
CA ARG A 89 -33.13 45.34 42.69
C ARG A 89 -32.27 44.10 42.53
N GLU A 90 -32.43 43.10 43.40
CA GLU A 90 -31.72 41.83 43.29
C GLU A 90 -32.04 41.12 41.96
N GLU A 91 -33.31 41.13 41.51
CA GLU A 91 -33.70 40.58 40.21
C GLU A 91 -33.08 41.36 39.03
N VAL A 92 -33.08 42.70 39.08
CA VAL A 92 -32.43 43.55 38.05
C VAL A 92 -30.92 43.33 38.00
N GLU A 93 -30.24 43.26 39.15
CA GLU A 93 -28.80 42.95 39.23
C GLU A 93 -28.51 41.57 38.63
N ARG A 94 -29.28 40.55 39.01
CA ARG A 94 -29.18 39.18 38.48
C ARG A 94 -29.39 39.11 36.96
N LEU A 95 -30.39 39.83 36.44
CA LEU A 95 -30.65 39.92 35.00
C LEU A 95 -29.54 40.66 34.27
N SER A 96 -28.99 41.74 34.83
CA SER A 96 -27.88 42.49 34.24
C SER A 96 -26.60 41.65 34.16
N ALA A 97 -26.30 40.86 35.19
CA ALA A 97 -25.17 39.93 35.19
C ALA A 97 -25.33 38.82 34.16
N ALA A 98 -26.55 38.27 34.03
CA ALA A 98 -26.88 37.26 33.02
C ALA A 98 -26.84 37.81 31.57
N LEU A 99 -27.12 39.11 31.39
CA LEU A 99 -27.02 39.79 30.09
C LEU A 99 -25.54 40.01 29.71
N ALA A 100 -24.73 40.57 30.62
CA ALA A 100 -23.30 40.79 30.40
C ALA A 100 -22.53 39.48 30.10
N GLU A 101 -22.93 38.35 30.73
CA GLU A 101 -22.32 37.04 30.43
C GLU A 101 -22.74 36.51 29.04
N ARG A 102 -23.97 36.79 28.59
CA ARG A 102 -24.40 36.49 27.22
C ARG A 102 -23.66 37.31 26.18
N GLU A 103 -23.38 38.60 26.44
CA GLU A 103 -22.60 39.46 25.56
C GLU A 103 -21.16 38.94 25.39
N ARG A 104 -20.50 38.55 26.49
CA ARG A 104 -19.19 37.85 26.43
C ARG A 104 -19.26 36.56 25.61
N GLY A 105 -20.30 35.76 25.82
CA GLY A 105 -20.55 34.52 25.09
C GLY A 105 -20.79 34.72 23.59
N ILE A 106 -21.39 35.84 23.19
CA ILE A 106 -21.56 36.23 21.78
C ILE A 106 -20.21 36.66 21.18
N ALA A 107 -19.51 37.61 21.82
CA ALA A 107 -18.23 38.12 21.34
C ALA A 107 -17.16 37.01 21.17
N SER A 108 -17.14 36.03 22.08
CA SER A 108 -16.27 34.85 21.98
C SER A 108 -16.59 34.01 20.72
N ARG A 109 -17.88 33.78 20.45
CA ARG A 109 -18.33 33.01 19.27
C ARG A 109 -18.10 33.75 17.96
N GLU A 110 -18.25 35.07 17.95
CA GLU A 110 -17.90 35.91 16.79
C GLU A 110 -16.39 35.83 16.49
N GLY A 111 -15.54 35.84 17.52
CA GLY A 111 -14.11 35.58 17.40
C GLY A 111 -13.79 34.19 16.83
N GLU A 112 -14.44 33.13 17.33
CA GLU A 112 -14.31 31.78 16.78
C GLU A 112 -14.73 31.68 15.30
N VAL A 113 -15.85 32.32 14.93
CA VAL A 113 -16.36 32.34 13.56
C VAL A 113 -15.40 33.09 12.63
N GLY A 114 -14.85 34.22 13.08
CA GLY A 114 -13.80 34.95 12.34
C GLY A 114 -12.54 34.12 12.12
N ALA A 115 -12.06 33.41 13.15
CA ALA A 115 -10.90 32.52 13.04
C ALA A 115 -11.15 31.35 12.06
N LYS A 116 -12.33 30.72 12.14
CA LYS A 116 -12.73 29.62 11.24
C LYS A 116 -12.90 30.12 9.79
N ALA A 117 -13.41 31.34 9.59
CA ALA A 117 -13.50 31.95 8.26
C ALA A 117 -12.11 32.20 7.64
N GLY A 118 -11.15 32.69 8.43
CA GLY A 118 -9.76 32.85 8.00
C GLY A 118 -9.12 31.52 7.57
N GLN A 119 -9.28 30.46 8.36
CA GLN A 119 -8.80 29.11 8.04
C GLN A 119 -9.42 28.55 6.75
N ILE A 120 -10.70 28.82 6.49
CA ILE A 120 -11.37 28.40 5.24
C ILE A 120 -10.77 29.11 4.02
N GLU A 121 -10.40 30.38 4.14
CA GLU A 121 -9.79 31.13 3.02
C GLU A 121 -8.33 30.71 2.78
N GLU A 122 -7.56 30.39 3.82
CA GLU A 122 -6.23 29.78 3.71
C GLU A 122 -6.28 28.38 3.06
N MET A 123 -7.27 27.56 3.43
CA MET A 123 -7.52 26.27 2.77
C MET A 123 -7.94 26.42 1.30
N ARG A 124 -8.66 27.49 0.93
CA ARG A 124 -8.97 27.79 -0.48
C ARG A 124 -7.72 28.15 -1.27
N GLY A 125 -6.90 29.07 -0.76
CA GLY A 125 -5.66 29.49 -1.43
C GLY A 125 -4.67 28.34 -1.65
N SER A 126 -4.49 27.48 -0.64
CA SER A 126 -3.64 26.29 -0.76
C SER A 126 -4.21 25.24 -1.72
N LEU A 127 -5.54 25.05 -1.76
CA LEU A 127 -6.20 24.15 -2.71
C LEU A 127 -6.13 24.67 -4.15
N GLU A 128 -6.19 25.98 -4.38
CA GLU A 128 -5.96 26.58 -5.71
C GLU A 128 -4.49 26.45 -6.16
N ALA A 129 -3.53 26.66 -5.26
CA ALA A 129 -2.12 26.41 -5.53
C ALA A 129 -1.86 24.94 -5.91
N ALA A 130 -2.40 23.99 -5.14
CA ALA A 130 -2.29 22.56 -5.43
C ALA A 130 -2.94 22.16 -6.77
N ARG A 131 -4.08 22.78 -7.14
CA ARG A 131 -4.69 22.60 -8.48
C ARG A 131 -3.80 23.13 -9.60
N ALA A 132 -3.17 24.29 -9.41
CA ALA A 132 -2.25 24.86 -10.39
C ALA A 132 -1.00 23.98 -10.56
N GLU A 133 -0.44 23.45 -9.47
CA GLU A 133 0.68 22.52 -9.51
C GLU A 133 0.29 21.23 -10.24
N LEU A 134 -0.83 20.59 -9.86
CA LEU A 134 -1.31 19.35 -10.50
C LEU A 134 -1.56 19.54 -12.01
N ALA A 135 -2.08 20.70 -12.42
CA ALA A 135 -2.24 21.05 -13.83
C ALA A 135 -0.89 21.25 -14.57
N SER A 136 0.18 21.66 -13.86
CA SER A 136 1.53 21.73 -14.41
C SER A 136 2.17 20.34 -14.53
N GLN A 137 2.03 19.48 -13.51
CA GLN A 137 2.53 18.10 -13.52
C GLN A 137 1.85 17.28 -14.62
N GLN A 138 0.54 17.44 -14.84
CA GLN A 138 -0.19 16.81 -15.95
C GLN A 138 0.31 17.26 -17.33
N LYS A 139 0.73 18.52 -17.50
CA LYS A 139 1.34 19.00 -18.76
C LYS A 139 2.72 18.38 -18.98
N ALA A 140 3.56 18.34 -17.94
CA ALA A 140 4.88 17.71 -18.01
C ALA A 140 4.78 16.20 -18.32
N SER A 141 3.84 15.49 -17.68
CA SER A 141 3.56 14.08 -17.95
C SER A 141 3.15 13.82 -19.41
N LYS A 142 2.26 14.65 -19.98
CA LYS A 142 1.89 14.57 -21.40
C LYS A 142 3.06 14.83 -22.34
N GLN A 143 3.90 15.83 -22.05
CA GLN A 143 5.10 16.12 -22.84
C GLN A 143 6.13 14.98 -22.81
N LEU A 144 6.29 14.31 -21.65
CA LEU A 144 7.12 13.11 -21.52
C LEU A 144 6.55 11.92 -22.31
N ALA A 145 5.23 11.69 -22.28
CA ALA A 145 4.58 10.65 -23.06
C ALA A 145 4.74 10.88 -24.58
N GLU A 146 4.51 12.11 -25.07
CA GLU A 146 4.76 12.48 -26.47
C GLU A 146 6.23 12.31 -26.88
N ALA A 147 7.18 12.64 -25.99
CA ALA A 147 8.60 12.44 -26.24
C ALA A 147 8.97 10.96 -26.34
N GLN A 148 8.45 10.12 -25.44
CA GLN A 148 8.63 8.67 -25.49
C GLN A 148 8.02 8.06 -26.76
N GLU A 149 6.85 8.52 -27.20
CA GLU A 149 6.24 8.04 -28.45
C GLU A 149 7.10 8.39 -29.68
N ARG A 150 7.67 9.60 -29.72
CA ARG A 150 8.60 10.03 -30.79
C ARG A 150 9.85 9.15 -30.82
N GLU A 151 10.43 8.80 -29.68
CA GLU A 151 11.58 7.88 -29.62
C GLU A 151 11.20 6.44 -29.97
N GLN A 152 10.02 5.95 -29.58
CA GLN A 152 9.55 4.62 -30.01
C GLN A 152 9.35 4.55 -31.53
N ARG A 153 8.82 5.61 -32.16
CA ARG A 153 8.70 5.72 -33.63
C ARG A 153 10.09 5.69 -34.29
N ARG A 154 11.05 6.50 -33.81
CA ARG A 154 12.45 6.49 -34.26
C ARG A 154 13.10 5.11 -34.15
N LEU A 155 12.89 4.40 -33.03
CA LEU A 155 13.42 3.05 -32.83
C LEU A 155 12.76 2.00 -33.75
N LYS A 156 11.50 2.20 -34.15
CA LYS A 156 10.82 1.34 -35.14
C LYS A 156 11.37 1.59 -36.54
N GLU A 157 11.44 2.84 -36.96
CA GLU A 157 12.03 3.27 -38.25
C GLU A 157 13.48 2.78 -38.39
N TYR A 158 14.28 2.89 -37.32
CA TYR A 158 15.66 2.40 -37.30
C TYR A 158 15.77 0.86 -37.38
N LYS A 159 14.86 0.12 -36.74
CA LYS A 159 14.79 -1.35 -36.88
C LYS A 159 14.40 -1.77 -38.30
N GLU A 160 13.47 -1.07 -38.94
CA GLU A 160 13.07 -1.32 -40.32
C GLU A 160 14.21 -1.05 -41.30
N PHE A 161 14.98 0.04 -41.08
CA PHE A 161 16.21 0.32 -41.83
C PHE A 161 17.30 -0.75 -41.62
N LEU A 162 17.50 -1.24 -40.39
CA LEU A 162 18.45 -2.32 -40.12
C LEU A 162 18.05 -3.64 -40.81
N ALA A 163 16.77 -4.00 -40.80
CA ALA A 163 16.27 -5.19 -41.49
C ALA A 163 16.48 -5.10 -43.02
N GLN A 164 16.26 -3.92 -43.61
CA GLN A 164 16.58 -3.67 -45.03
C GLN A 164 18.08 -3.85 -45.32
N ARG A 165 18.96 -3.34 -44.44
CA ARG A 165 20.41 -3.52 -44.57
C ARG A 165 20.86 -4.97 -44.39
N GLU A 166 20.23 -5.73 -43.52
CA GLU A 166 20.49 -7.16 -43.36
C GLU A 166 20.11 -7.95 -44.63
N GLN A 167 18.95 -7.64 -45.22
CA GLN A 167 18.53 -8.22 -46.50
C GLN A 167 19.50 -7.86 -47.65
N GLU A 168 19.91 -6.59 -47.78
CA GLU A 168 20.91 -6.17 -48.79
C GLU A 168 22.23 -6.96 -48.66
N ILE A 169 22.66 -7.25 -47.43
CA ILE A 169 23.88 -8.02 -47.14
C ILE A 169 23.68 -9.51 -47.49
N GLU A 170 22.51 -10.09 -47.20
CA GLU A 170 22.19 -11.46 -47.58
C GLU A 170 22.11 -11.63 -49.11
N GLU A 171 21.48 -10.70 -49.84
CA GLU A 171 21.43 -10.69 -51.30
C GLU A 171 22.83 -10.58 -51.93
N GLN A 172 23.73 -9.77 -51.34
CA GLN A 172 25.14 -9.72 -51.75
C GLN A 172 25.89 -11.02 -51.43
N ALA A 173 25.64 -11.65 -50.28
CA ALA A 173 26.23 -12.94 -49.92
C ALA A 173 25.74 -14.08 -50.83
N GLU A 174 24.45 -14.08 -51.20
CA GLU A 174 23.84 -14.92 -52.23
C GLU A 174 24.53 -14.74 -53.59
N ALA A 175 24.72 -13.50 -54.04
CA ALA A 175 25.40 -13.19 -55.30
C ALA A 175 26.86 -13.69 -55.30
N GLN A 176 27.60 -13.47 -54.21
CA GLN A 176 28.95 -14.03 -54.05
C GLN A 176 28.96 -15.56 -54.01
N ARG A 177 27.97 -16.20 -53.37
CA ARG A 177 27.82 -17.68 -53.37
C ARG A 177 27.55 -18.21 -54.79
N LYS A 178 26.73 -17.53 -55.59
CA LYS A 178 26.45 -17.87 -56.99
C LYS A 178 27.70 -17.75 -57.86
N MET A 179 28.37 -16.59 -57.83
CA MET A 179 29.65 -16.35 -58.53
C MET A 179 30.74 -17.37 -58.15
N ARG A 180 30.86 -17.75 -56.86
CA ARG A 180 31.83 -18.78 -56.43
C ARG A 180 31.52 -20.17 -56.98
N ARG A 181 30.24 -20.52 -57.17
CA ARG A 181 29.83 -21.79 -57.81
C ARG A 181 30.18 -21.78 -59.30
N GLU A 182 29.88 -20.69 -60.00
CA GLU A 182 30.21 -20.52 -61.42
C GLU A 182 31.72 -20.58 -61.68
N LEU A 183 32.53 -19.91 -60.85
CA LEU A 183 33.99 -19.98 -60.91
C LEU A 183 34.53 -21.39 -60.64
N ALA A 184 33.93 -22.13 -59.69
CA ALA A 184 34.30 -23.51 -59.43
C ALA A 184 33.93 -24.45 -60.59
N GLU A 185 32.77 -24.27 -61.21
CA GLU A 185 32.33 -25.04 -62.38
C GLU A 185 33.22 -24.76 -63.61
N LEU A 186 33.59 -23.50 -63.84
CA LEU A 186 34.52 -23.11 -64.90
C LEU A 186 35.93 -23.70 -64.66
N ALA A 187 36.43 -23.65 -63.43
CA ALA A 187 37.70 -24.28 -63.06
C ALA A 187 37.65 -25.81 -63.22
N GLN A 188 36.52 -26.46 -62.89
CA GLN A 188 36.32 -27.89 -63.12
C GLN A 188 36.34 -28.21 -64.61
N LYS A 189 35.60 -27.48 -65.45
CA LYS A 189 35.59 -27.64 -66.92
C LYS A 189 36.99 -27.47 -67.52
N LEU A 190 37.73 -26.44 -67.08
CA LEU A 190 39.12 -26.22 -67.50
C LEU A 190 40.03 -27.38 -67.10
N SER A 191 39.89 -27.92 -65.88
CA SER A 191 40.66 -29.09 -65.43
C SER A 191 40.34 -30.39 -66.18
N VAL A 192 39.13 -30.54 -66.72
CA VAL A 192 38.74 -31.66 -67.58
C VAL A 192 39.33 -31.47 -68.97
N ALA A 193 39.15 -30.29 -69.58
CA ALA A 193 39.73 -29.95 -70.88
C ALA A 193 41.26 -30.07 -70.88
N GLU A 194 41.94 -29.70 -69.79
CA GLU A 194 43.38 -29.94 -69.61
C GLU A 194 43.74 -31.43 -69.62
N LYS A 195 42.96 -32.29 -68.96
CA LYS A 195 43.19 -33.74 -68.94
C LYS A 195 42.95 -34.35 -70.31
N GLU A 196 41.88 -33.96 -70.99
CA GLU A 196 41.55 -34.40 -72.35
C GLU A 196 42.63 -33.95 -73.36
N ASN A 197 43.13 -32.72 -73.24
CA ASN A 197 44.22 -32.20 -74.06
C ASN A 197 45.54 -32.94 -73.74
N LYS A 198 45.87 -33.20 -72.47
CA LYS A 198 47.04 -34.01 -72.07
C LYS A 198 46.96 -35.44 -72.62
N VAL A 199 45.80 -36.10 -72.53
CA VAL A 199 45.57 -37.44 -73.11
C VAL A 199 45.65 -37.41 -74.64
N SER A 200 45.14 -36.36 -75.28
CA SER A 200 45.22 -36.19 -76.74
C SER A 200 46.66 -35.95 -77.19
N ALA A 201 47.43 -35.12 -76.46
CA ALA A 201 48.85 -34.89 -76.72
C ALA A 201 49.67 -36.18 -76.57
N VAL A 202 49.41 -36.99 -75.52
CA VAL A 202 50.01 -38.33 -75.38
C VAL A 202 49.66 -39.21 -76.57
N LYS A 203 48.38 -39.33 -76.96
CA LYS A 203 47.97 -40.11 -78.14
C LYS A 203 48.63 -39.64 -79.42
N THR A 204 48.70 -38.34 -79.69
CA THR A 204 49.39 -37.82 -80.89
C THR A 204 50.90 -38.08 -80.87
N ASN A 205 51.53 -38.17 -79.69
CA ASN A 205 52.91 -38.60 -79.56
C ASN A 205 53.06 -40.12 -79.74
N GLU A 206 52.17 -40.94 -79.19
CA GLU A 206 52.13 -42.39 -79.41
C GLU A 206 51.92 -42.72 -80.90
N GLU A 207 50.98 -42.04 -81.56
CA GLU A 207 50.76 -42.12 -83.01
C GLU A 207 51.97 -41.63 -83.81
N ARG A 208 52.67 -40.58 -83.35
CA ARG A 208 53.89 -40.08 -84.00
C ARG A 208 55.08 -41.01 -83.83
N GLU A 209 55.30 -41.59 -82.64
CA GLU A 209 56.34 -42.60 -82.44
C GLU A 209 55.99 -43.91 -83.14
N ALA A 210 54.70 -44.29 -83.21
CA ALA A 210 54.25 -45.42 -84.03
C ALA A 210 54.40 -45.14 -85.54
N ALA A 211 54.19 -43.90 -85.99
CA ALA A 211 54.45 -43.48 -87.36
C ALA A 211 55.95 -43.47 -87.67
N LYS A 212 56.81 -42.96 -86.79
CA LYS A 212 58.27 -43.10 -86.90
C LYS A 212 58.70 -44.56 -86.90
N ALA A 213 58.14 -45.40 -86.04
CA ALA A 213 58.45 -46.82 -85.97
C ALA A 213 58.01 -47.53 -87.26
N ARG A 214 56.87 -47.16 -87.85
CA ARG A 214 56.46 -47.62 -89.18
C ARG A 214 57.32 -47.08 -90.31
N ILE A 215 57.81 -45.83 -90.22
CA ILE A 215 58.77 -45.27 -91.20
C ILE A 215 60.10 -46.03 -91.10
N ALA A 216 60.66 -46.21 -89.90
CA ALA A 216 61.86 -47.00 -89.68
C ALA A 216 61.66 -48.48 -90.03
N GLU A 217 60.47 -49.06 -89.83
CA GLU A 217 60.12 -50.39 -90.30
C GLU A 217 59.99 -50.43 -91.82
N LEU A 218 59.48 -49.38 -92.48
CA LEU A 218 59.40 -49.30 -93.94
C LEU A 218 60.76 -49.02 -94.58
N GLU A 219 61.62 -48.22 -93.96
CA GLU A 219 63.02 -48.03 -94.33
C GLU A 219 63.80 -49.33 -94.15
N SER A 220 63.64 -50.00 -93.00
CA SER A 220 64.17 -51.35 -92.73
C SER A 220 63.59 -52.39 -93.70
N ARG A 221 62.33 -52.29 -94.12
CA ARG A 221 61.74 -53.13 -95.16
C ARG A 221 62.17 -52.74 -96.57
N CYS A 222 62.58 -51.50 -96.84
CA CYS A 222 63.14 -51.11 -98.13
C CYS A 222 64.58 -51.57 -98.24
N SER A 223 65.42 -51.32 -97.24
CA SER A 223 66.79 -51.85 -97.20
C SER A 223 66.80 -53.37 -97.08
N SER A 224 65.91 -54.00 -96.30
CA SER A 224 65.74 -55.45 -96.32
C SER A 224 64.94 -55.98 -97.50
N LEU A 225 64.33 -55.14 -98.36
CA LEU A 225 63.86 -55.54 -99.71
C LEU A 225 64.99 -55.40 -100.74
N GLU A 226 65.94 -54.48 -100.60
CA GLU A 226 67.19 -54.54 -101.35
C GLU A 226 68.01 -55.77 -100.95
N GLU A 227 68.13 -56.05 -99.65
CA GLU A 227 68.79 -57.27 -99.15
C GLU A 227 67.95 -58.51 -99.40
N SER A 228 66.61 -58.46 -99.52
CA SER A 228 65.79 -59.60 -99.95
C SER A 228 65.76 -59.77 -101.47
N CYS A 229 65.97 -58.73 -102.28
CA CYS A 229 66.32 -58.91 -103.68
C CYS A 229 67.70 -59.58 -103.84
N LYS A 230 68.61 -59.38 -102.87
CA LYS A 230 69.89 -60.10 -102.79
C LYS A 230 69.75 -61.51 -102.17
N SER A 231 68.85 -61.73 -101.21
CA SER A 231 68.75 -62.94 -100.37
C SER A 231 67.49 -63.80 -100.55
N LEU A 232 66.52 -63.42 -101.38
CA LEU A 232 65.57 -64.36 -102.02
C LEU A 232 66.26 -65.30 -103.01
N LYS A 233 67.58 -65.12 -103.22
CA LYS A 233 68.48 -66.12 -103.81
C LYS A 233 68.93 -67.20 -102.80
N SER A 234 68.68 -67.01 -101.50
CA SER A 234 69.17 -67.83 -100.39
C SER A 234 68.11 -68.03 -99.29
N LYS A 235 67.12 -68.90 -99.59
CA LYS A 235 66.29 -69.74 -98.68
C LYS A 235 66.11 -69.23 -97.22
N LYS A 236 64.90 -68.87 -96.79
CA LYS A 236 63.87 -69.84 -96.33
C LYS A 236 64.36 -70.79 -95.21
N ASP A 237 64.16 -70.43 -93.93
CA ASP A 237 63.36 -71.20 -92.95
C ASP A 237 63.39 -70.64 -91.48
N LYS A 238 62.20 -70.41 -90.90
CA LYS A 238 61.80 -70.62 -89.46
C LYS A 238 62.24 -69.63 -88.34
N ALA A 239 61.49 -69.68 -87.22
CA ALA A 239 60.99 -68.48 -86.50
C ALA A 239 60.37 -68.71 -85.08
N ARG A 240 60.50 -67.71 -84.15
CA ARG A 240 59.64 -67.32 -82.97
C ARG A 240 59.32 -68.36 -81.83
N PRO A 241 58.63 -68.04 -80.68
CA PRO A 241 58.33 -66.81 -79.87
C PRO A 241 58.77 -66.98 -78.35
N ALA A 242 58.17 -66.60 -77.18
CA ALA A 242 56.99 -65.84 -76.65
C ALA A 242 57.08 -65.51 -75.09
N LEU A 243 56.48 -64.37 -74.64
CA LEU A 243 55.68 -63.98 -73.40
C LEU A 243 55.97 -64.48 -71.93
N MET A 244 55.94 -63.65 -70.84
CA MET A 244 54.86 -62.98 -69.99
C MET A 244 54.17 -63.90 -68.91
N THR A 245 53.60 -63.49 -67.74
CA THR A 245 53.26 -62.17 -67.07
C THR A 245 53.57 -62.21 -65.51
N GLU A 246 52.90 -61.71 -64.42
CA GLU A 246 51.67 -60.93 -64.04
C GLU A 246 51.74 -60.37 -62.55
N PRO A 247 50.95 -59.34 -62.08
CA PRO A 247 51.03 -58.74 -60.70
C PRO A 247 49.70 -58.61 -59.86
N ALA A 248 49.76 -58.23 -58.56
CA ALA A 248 48.59 -57.96 -57.67
C ALA A 248 48.87 -56.95 -56.49
N ALA A 249 47.84 -56.45 -55.77
CA ALA A 249 47.94 -55.28 -54.85
C ALA A 249 47.08 -55.31 -53.53
N MET A 250 47.31 -54.31 -52.66
CA MET A 250 46.70 -53.95 -51.34
C MET A 250 45.34 -53.18 -51.46
N PRO A 251 44.53 -52.82 -50.39
CA PRO A 251 44.93 -52.16 -49.12
C PRO A 251 44.03 -52.35 -47.85
N MET A 252 44.11 -51.40 -46.89
CA MET A 252 43.62 -51.40 -45.49
C MET A 252 42.17 -50.92 -45.25
N GLY A 253 41.66 -51.10 -44.01
CA GLY A 253 40.55 -50.32 -43.44
C GLY A 253 40.39 -50.48 -41.91
N VAL A 254 40.13 -49.39 -41.18
CA VAL A 254 39.93 -49.32 -39.71
C VAL A 254 38.77 -48.38 -39.36
N PRO A 255 37.94 -48.68 -38.35
CA PRO A 255 37.08 -47.67 -37.70
C PRO A 255 37.37 -47.49 -36.19
N VAL A 256 37.18 -46.26 -35.72
CA VAL A 256 37.20 -45.86 -34.30
C VAL A 256 35.76 -45.91 -33.74
N MET A 257 35.58 -46.28 -32.47
CA MET A 257 34.26 -46.28 -31.82
C MET A 257 34.17 -45.19 -30.73
N VAL A 258 33.07 -44.45 -30.71
CA VAL A 258 32.84 -43.29 -29.83
C VAL A 258 32.22 -43.72 -28.51
N GLN A 259 32.67 -43.11 -27.41
CA GLN A 259 32.21 -43.43 -26.05
C GLN A 259 31.06 -42.52 -25.62
N SER A 260 29.84 -43.06 -25.50
CA SER A 260 28.67 -42.35 -24.96
C SER A 260 28.55 -42.56 -23.45
N ARG A 261 28.41 -41.47 -22.68
CA ARG A 261 28.28 -41.48 -21.21
C ARG A 261 26.82 -41.28 -20.80
N ASP A 262 26.23 -42.30 -20.17
CA ASP A 262 24.88 -42.23 -19.61
C ASP A 262 24.84 -41.46 -18.27
N GLU A 263 24.00 -40.43 -18.20
CA GLU A 263 23.63 -39.74 -16.96
C GLU A 263 22.13 -39.40 -16.96
N ARG A 264 21.29 -40.36 -16.53
CA ARG A 264 19.82 -40.19 -16.42
C ARG A 264 19.25 -40.79 -15.13
N ALA A 265 19.40 -40.07 -14.01
CA ALA A 265 18.76 -40.44 -12.72
C ALA A 265 18.41 -39.25 -11.78
N THR A 266 18.77 -38.01 -12.12
CA THR A 266 18.96 -36.92 -11.14
C THR A 266 17.83 -35.89 -11.01
N SER A 267 16.82 -35.87 -11.89
CA SER A 267 15.81 -34.79 -11.88
C SER A 267 14.85 -34.83 -10.68
N ARG A 268 14.34 -36.02 -10.30
CA ARG A 268 13.41 -36.16 -9.17
C ARG A 268 14.07 -35.87 -7.82
N THR A 269 15.33 -36.27 -7.63
CA THR A 269 16.08 -35.96 -6.40
C THR A 269 16.42 -34.48 -6.31
N ALA A 270 16.81 -33.83 -7.42
CA ALA A 270 17.08 -32.40 -7.43
C ALA A 270 15.82 -31.56 -7.08
N GLY A 271 14.65 -31.92 -7.62
CA GLY A 271 13.38 -31.25 -7.27
C GLY A 271 13.00 -31.40 -5.80
N PHE A 272 13.20 -32.59 -5.20
CA PHE A 272 12.95 -32.81 -3.78
C PHE A 272 13.92 -32.02 -2.88
N VAL A 273 15.21 -31.99 -3.23
CA VAL A 273 16.23 -31.20 -2.50
C VAL A 273 15.91 -29.70 -2.56
N LEU A 274 15.43 -29.19 -3.70
CA LEU A 274 15.00 -27.79 -3.82
C LEU A 274 13.80 -27.47 -2.93
N LEU A 275 12.79 -28.33 -2.89
CA LEU A 275 11.63 -28.14 -2.03
C LEU A 275 12.05 -28.18 -0.54
N LEU A 276 12.96 -29.08 -0.16
CA LEU A 276 13.49 -29.17 1.21
C LEU A 276 14.32 -27.94 1.61
N MET A 277 15.17 -27.42 0.71
CA MET A 277 15.91 -26.17 0.95
C MET A 277 14.94 -24.98 1.09
N THR A 278 13.90 -24.94 0.27
CA THR A 278 12.86 -23.90 0.33
C THR A 278 12.09 -23.95 1.66
N THR A 279 11.67 -25.14 2.12
CA THR A 279 11.01 -25.28 3.43
C THR A 279 11.93 -24.93 4.60
N LEU A 280 13.24 -25.16 4.48
CA LEU A 280 14.21 -24.78 5.52
C LEU A 280 14.38 -23.26 5.62
N VAL A 281 14.50 -22.53 4.50
CA VAL A 281 14.57 -21.05 4.51
C VAL A 281 13.25 -20.45 5.02
N LEU A 282 12.09 -20.99 4.62
CA LEU A 282 10.80 -20.56 5.16
C LEU A 282 10.66 -20.87 6.66
N GLY A 283 11.16 -22.02 7.14
CA GLY A 283 11.18 -22.36 8.56
C GLY A 283 12.00 -21.38 9.39
N VAL A 284 13.17 -20.97 8.91
CA VAL A 284 13.99 -19.91 9.52
C VAL A 284 13.27 -18.57 9.48
N SER A 285 12.55 -18.26 8.39
CA SER A 285 11.77 -17.01 8.24
C SER A 285 10.62 -16.93 9.26
N VAL A 286 9.87 -18.03 9.43
CA VAL A 286 8.78 -18.13 10.42
C VAL A 286 9.32 -18.10 11.84
N PHE A 287 10.48 -18.73 12.11
CA PHE A 287 11.13 -18.65 13.42
C PHE A 287 11.61 -17.23 13.75
N ALA A 288 12.21 -16.53 12.79
CA ALA A 288 12.56 -15.12 12.94
C ALA A 288 11.32 -14.24 13.21
N MET A 289 10.18 -14.57 12.60
CA MET A 289 8.91 -13.88 12.82
C MET A 289 8.36 -14.02 14.25
N MET A 290 8.70 -15.11 14.95
CA MET A 290 8.35 -15.31 16.36
C MET A 290 9.28 -14.54 17.34
N GLN A 291 10.23 -13.75 16.83
CA GLN A 291 11.18 -12.98 17.61
C GLN A 291 11.06 -11.48 17.23
N PRO A 292 10.56 -10.58 18.10
CA PRO A 292 10.33 -9.18 17.75
C PRO A 292 11.60 -8.43 17.32
N ALA A 293 12.78 -8.91 17.71
CA ALA A 293 14.07 -8.39 17.27
C ALA A 293 14.40 -8.69 15.78
N PHE A 294 13.65 -9.57 15.11
CA PHE A 294 13.95 -10.08 13.77
C PHE A 294 12.77 -10.01 12.77
N GLU A 295 11.69 -9.27 13.08
CA GLU A 295 10.50 -9.17 12.21
C GLU A 295 10.83 -8.74 10.77
N HIS A 296 11.71 -7.74 10.58
CA HIS A 296 12.15 -7.33 9.24
C HIS A 296 12.90 -8.48 8.51
N VAL A 297 13.69 -9.28 9.24
CA VAL A 297 14.46 -10.41 8.68
C VAL A 297 13.53 -11.51 8.15
N ALA A 298 12.37 -11.72 8.77
CA ALA A 298 11.37 -12.67 8.29
C ALA A 298 10.82 -12.29 6.90
N ILE A 299 10.57 -11.00 6.65
CA ILE A 299 10.11 -10.48 5.35
C ILE A 299 11.18 -10.71 4.27
N TRP A 300 12.44 -10.39 4.56
CA TRP A 300 13.58 -10.72 3.69
C TRP A 300 13.69 -12.23 3.44
N GLY A 301 13.47 -13.05 4.47
CA GLY A 301 13.52 -14.50 4.39
C GLY A 301 12.52 -15.10 3.40
N VAL A 302 11.30 -14.56 3.29
CA VAL A 302 10.32 -14.95 2.25
C VAL A 302 10.84 -14.64 0.84
N GLY A 303 11.49 -13.48 0.65
CA GLY A 303 12.12 -13.11 -0.63
C GLY A 303 13.26 -14.06 -1.03
N PHE A 304 14.17 -14.36 -0.09
CA PHE A 304 15.24 -15.34 -0.29
C PHE A 304 14.71 -16.77 -0.50
N ALA A 305 13.61 -17.15 0.15
CA ALA A 305 12.97 -18.44 -0.05
C ALA A 305 12.40 -18.63 -1.46
N PHE A 306 12.05 -17.55 -2.17
CA PHE A 306 11.66 -17.63 -3.60
C PHE A 306 12.86 -17.66 -4.55
N LEU A 307 13.98 -17.06 -4.17
CA LEU A 307 15.21 -17.05 -4.97
C LEU A 307 15.82 -18.46 -5.13
N VAL A 308 15.79 -19.28 -4.08
CA VAL A 308 16.29 -20.68 -4.08
C VAL A 308 15.63 -21.57 -5.15
N PRO A 309 14.28 -21.75 -5.18
CA PRO A 309 13.62 -22.59 -6.17
C PRO A 309 13.76 -22.03 -7.60
N LEU A 310 13.73 -20.70 -7.76
CA LEU A 310 13.82 -20.06 -9.07
C LEU A 310 15.19 -20.27 -9.73
N ILE A 311 16.29 -20.08 -8.99
CA ILE A 311 17.65 -20.36 -9.49
C ILE A 311 17.89 -21.88 -9.66
N GLY A 312 17.43 -22.71 -8.72
CA GLY A 312 17.64 -24.14 -8.83
C GLY A 312 16.87 -24.77 -10.00
N CYS A 313 15.68 -24.26 -10.33
CA CYS A 313 14.88 -24.77 -11.46
C CYS A 313 15.49 -24.41 -12.82
N SER A 314 16.15 -23.27 -12.99
CA SER A 314 16.89 -22.98 -14.23
C SER A 314 18.12 -23.86 -14.38
N ILE A 315 18.87 -24.09 -13.29
CA ILE A 315 20.00 -25.03 -13.25
C ILE A 315 19.55 -26.45 -13.64
N ILE A 316 18.41 -26.93 -13.12
CA ILE A 316 17.84 -28.24 -13.50
C ILE A 316 17.48 -28.29 -14.99
N ARG A 317 16.82 -27.25 -15.52
CA ARG A 317 16.43 -27.17 -16.94
C ARG A 317 17.64 -26.95 -17.88
N ARG A 318 18.84 -26.74 -17.33
CA ARG A 318 20.09 -26.37 -18.04
C ARG A 318 19.97 -25.11 -18.91
N ARG A 319 18.92 -24.32 -18.69
CA ARG A 319 18.79 -22.98 -19.26
C ARG A 319 19.78 -22.08 -18.50
N GLY A 320 20.44 -21.17 -19.21
CA GLY A 320 21.32 -20.19 -18.57
C GLY A 320 20.55 -19.39 -17.53
N VAL A 321 21.28 -18.67 -16.65
CA VAL A 321 20.64 -17.61 -15.86
C VAL A 321 20.40 -16.43 -16.80
N ASP A 322 19.34 -16.54 -17.59
CA ASP A 322 18.92 -15.53 -18.56
C ASP A 322 18.68 -14.20 -17.84
N PHE A 323 19.00 -13.07 -18.49
CA PHE A 323 18.90 -11.74 -17.87
C PHE A 323 17.52 -11.46 -17.25
N GLY A 324 16.44 -11.87 -17.94
CA GLY A 324 15.07 -11.76 -17.40
C GLY A 324 14.90 -12.52 -16.09
N LEU A 325 15.35 -13.78 -16.02
CA LEU A 325 15.29 -14.59 -14.80
C LEU A 325 16.14 -13.98 -13.66
N MET A 326 17.31 -13.43 -13.98
CA MET A 326 18.15 -12.72 -13.00
C MET A 326 17.44 -11.48 -12.44
N MET A 327 16.70 -10.74 -13.27
CA MET A 327 15.90 -9.59 -12.81
C MET A 327 14.74 -10.02 -11.91
N VAL A 328 14.06 -11.14 -12.19
CA VAL A 328 13.04 -11.70 -11.27
C VAL A 328 13.68 -12.14 -9.95
N ALA A 329 14.85 -12.79 -10.01
CA ALA A 329 15.59 -13.21 -8.83
C ALA A 329 15.99 -12.01 -7.94
N MET A 330 16.55 -10.94 -8.53
CA MET A 330 16.87 -9.72 -7.77
C MET A 330 15.61 -9.04 -7.22
N PHE A 331 14.52 -8.95 -7.99
CA PHE A 331 13.27 -8.36 -7.52
C PHE A 331 12.72 -9.11 -6.30
N ALA A 332 12.71 -10.44 -6.31
CA ALA A 332 12.29 -11.24 -5.17
C ALA A 332 13.28 -11.22 -4.00
N GLY A 333 14.60 -11.28 -4.27
CA GLY A 333 15.63 -11.21 -3.22
C GLY A 333 15.66 -9.86 -2.48
N LEU A 334 15.20 -8.79 -3.11
CA LEU A 334 15.09 -7.44 -2.54
C LEU A 334 13.69 -7.13 -1.97
N PHE A 335 12.80 -8.13 -1.81
CA PHE A 335 11.42 -7.96 -1.30
C PHE A 335 11.37 -7.12 -0.02
N GLY A 336 12.29 -7.36 0.93
CA GLY A 336 12.39 -6.62 2.18
C GLY A 336 12.82 -5.15 2.08
N LEU A 337 13.20 -4.64 0.89
CA LEU A 337 13.42 -3.20 0.64
C LEU A 337 12.19 -2.50 0.05
N TRP A 338 11.49 -3.16 -0.88
CA TRP A 338 10.43 -2.50 -1.66
C TRP A 338 9.01 -2.81 -1.20
N PHE A 339 8.79 -3.92 -0.48
CA PHE A 339 7.46 -4.30 -0.02
C PHE A 339 6.88 -3.33 1.01
N GLU A 340 7.70 -2.79 1.93
CA GLU A 340 7.26 -1.80 2.91
C GLU A 340 6.83 -0.48 2.24
N PRO A 341 7.64 0.17 1.37
CA PRO A 341 7.18 1.28 0.52
C PRO A 341 5.94 0.95 -0.34
N TRP A 342 5.88 -0.24 -0.93
CA TRP A 342 4.77 -0.67 -1.77
C TRP A 342 3.45 -0.79 -1.00
N SER A 343 3.48 -1.40 0.19
CA SER A 343 2.30 -1.52 1.04
C SER A 343 1.77 -0.16 1.52
N GLY A 344 2.66 0.82 1.78
CA GLY A 344 2.27 2.21 2.03
C GLY A 344 1.56 2.88 0.84
N VAL A 345 2.09 2.69 -0.38
CA VAL A 345 1.45 3.17 -1.62
C VAL A 345 0.08 2.53 -1.84
N VAL A 346 -0.06 1.22 -1.60
CA VAL A 346 -1.34 0.51 -1.74
C VAL A 346 -2.36 0.94 -0.68
N ALA A 347 -1.94 1.18 0.56
CA ALA A 347 -2.82 1.74 1.60
C ALA A 347 -3.35 3.13 1.22
N THR A 348 -2.44 4.04 0.83
CA THR A 348 -2.82 5.40 0.39
C THR A 348 -3.76 5.36 -0.83
N ALA A 349 -3.53 4.44 -1.78
CA ALA A 349 -4.42 4.28 -2.93
C ALA A 349 -5.84 3.83 -2.53
N ILE A 350 -5.96 2.90 -1.58
CA ILE A 350 -7.25 2.40 -1.06
C ILE A 350 -8.01 3.49 -0.30
N GLU A 351 -7.32 4.32 0.49
CA GLU A 351 -7.91 5.50 1.16
C GLU A 351 -8.43 6.53 0.15
N VAL A 352 -7.62 6.87 -0.85
CA VAL A 352 -7.94 7.86 -1.90
C VAL A 352 -9.05 7.40 -2.84
N TRP A 353 -9.22 6.10 -3.06
CA TRP A 353 -10.27 5.56 -3.94
C TRP A 353 -11.68 5.55 -3.32
N HIS A 354 -11.84 5.90 -2.04
CA HIS A 354 -13.12 6.00 -1.34
C HIS A 354 -14.04 4.79 -1.59
N LEU A 355 -13.46 3.59 -1.52
CA LEU A 355 -14.19 2.34 -1.76
C LEU A 355 -15.37 2.21 -0.78
N PRO A 356 -16.57 1.78 -1.24
CA PRO A 356 -17.75 1.62 -0.40
C PRO A 356 -17.63 0.37 0.50
N LEU A 357 -16.79 0.47 1.52
CA LEU A 357 -16.49 -0.62 2.47
C LEU A 357 -17.61 -0.87 3.49
N GLU A 358 -18.74 -0.17 3.40
CA GLU A 358 -19.93 -0.36 4.26
C GLU A 358 -20.47 -1.81 4.26
N VAL A 359 -20.23 -2.54 3.16
CA VAL A 359 -20.66 -3.95 2.99
C VAL A 359 -19.58 -4.94 3.51
N VAL A 360 -18.37 -4.47 3.83
CA VAL A 360 -17.23 -5.31 4.23
C VAL A 360 -17.14 -5.37 5.76
N PRO A 361 -17.07 -6.56 6.39
CA PRO A 361 -16.85 -6.68 7.83
C PRO A 361 -15.59 -5.93 8.28
N ALA A 362 -15.68 -5.15 9.36
CA ALA A 362 -14.60 -4.23 9.79
C ALA A 362 -13.24 -4.92 9.99
N ALA A 363 -13.22 -6.17 10.46
CA ALA A 363 -11.99 -6.95 10.60
C ALA A 363 -11.30 -7.26 9.26
N ILE A 364 -12.08 -7.48 8.19
CA ILE A 364 -11.57 -7.67 6.82
C ILE A 364 -11.16 -6.31 6.22
N ALA A 365 -11.92 -5.26 6.48
CA ALA A 365 -11.61 -3.90 6.02
C ALA A 365 -10.25 -3.42 6.54
N ALA A 366 -9.91 -3.72 7.80
CA ALA A 366 -8.60 -3.42 8.38
C ALA A 366 -7.43 -4.20 7.73
N GLN A 367 -7.67 -5.42 7.27
CA GLN A 367 -6.67 -6.25 6.58
C GLN A 367 -6.54 -5.91 5.08
N LEU A 368 -7.55 -5.28 4.48
CA LEU A 368 -7.67 -5.03 3.04
C LEU A 368 -6.42 -4.39 2.39
N PRO A 369 -5.76 -3.36 2.98
CA PRO A 369 -4.56 -2.77 2.39
C PRO A 369 -3.39 -3.75 2.32
N LEU A 370 -3.20 -4.55 3.36
CA LEU A 370 -2.13 -5.51 3.48
C LEU A 370 -2.37 -6.72 2.56
N ALA A 371 -3.61 -7.20 2.50
CA ALA A 371 -4.04 -8.23 1.57
C ALA A 371 -3.84 -7.81 0.11
N ALA A 372 -4.20 -6.57 -0.25
CA ALA A 372 -3.99 -6.00 -1.58
C ALA A 372 -2.49 -5.82 -1.92
N ALA A 373 -1.67 -5.39 -0.95
CA ALA A 373 -0.24 -5.21 -1.14
C ALA A 373 0.49 -6.53 -1.42
N VAL A 374 0.17 -7.60 -0.66
CA VAL A 374 0.72 -8.94 -0.92
C VAL A 374 0.16 -9.52 -2.22
N LEU A 375 -1.15 -9.42 -2.47
CA LEU A 375 -1.76 -9.93 -3.70
C LEU A 375 -1.14 -9.31 -4.96
N THR A 376 -0.95 -7.99 -4.98
CA THR A 376 -0.31 -7.30 -6.11
C THR A 376 1.15 -7.67 -6.27
N ALA A 377 1.91 -7.80 -5.17
CA ALA A 377 3.29 -8.29 -5.20
C ALA A 377 3.39 -9.73 -5.74
N CYS A 378 2.54 -10.64 -5.26
CA CYS A 378 2.42 -12.02 -5.71
C CYS A 378 2.05 -12.11 -7.21
N VAL A 379 1.05 -11.35 -7.65
CA VAL A 379 0.64 -11.27 -9.07
C VAL A 379 1.78 -10.75 -9.95
N ALA A 380 2.46 -9.67 -9.53
CA ALA A 380 3.61 -9.14 -10.26
C ALA A 380 4.75 -10.17 -10.37
N ALA A 381 5.05 -10.89 -9.28
CA ALA A 381 6.05 -11.94 -9.27
C ALA A 381 5.65 -13.16 -10.13
N SER A 382 4.38 -13.57 -10.14
CA SER A 382 3.87 -14.62 -11.04
C SER A 382 3.95 -14.21 -12.52
N ILE A 383 3.62 -12.95 -12.85
CA ILE A 383 3.73 -12.42 -14.21
C ILE A 383 5.20 -12.39 -14.66
N ALA A 384 6.08 -11.82 -13.84
CA ALA A 384 7.50 -11.74 -14.13
C ALA A 384 8.14 -13.14 -14.26
N THR A 385 7.75 -14.09 -13.41
CA THR A 385 8.19 -15.49 -13.48
C THR A 385 7.70 -16.15 -14.75
N GLY A 386 6.41 -16.05 -15.10
CA GLY A 386 5.83 -16.64 -16.31
C GLY A 386 6.50 -16.14 -17.59
N LEU A 387 6.80 -14.83 -17.66
CA LEU A 387 7.55 -14.20 -18.75
C LEU A 387 9.02 -14.64 -18.78
N ALA A 388 9.68 -14.81 -17.64
CA ALA A 388 11.07 -15.28 -17.56
C ALA A 388 11.21 -16.78 -17.86
N THR A 389 10.18 -17.58 -17.59
CA THR A 389 10.13 -19.01 -17.92
C THR A 389 9.69 -19.29 -19.36
N ASP A 390 9.08 -18.32 -20.03
CA ASP A 390 8.42 -18.44 -21.34
C ASP A 390 7.36 -19.56 -21.36
N ASP A 391 6.51 -19.58 -20.33
CA ASP A 391 5.54 -20.67 -20.10
C ASP A 391 4.21 -20.16 -19.55
N PHE A 392 3.13 -20.37 -20.32
CA PHE A 392 1.78 -19.94 -19.98
C PHE A 392 1.12 -20.80 -18.89
N GLU A 393 1.51 -22.08 -18.73
CA GLU A 393 1.03 -22.93 -17.64
C GLU A 393 1.58 -22.46 -16.29
N VAL A 394 2.85 -22.00 -16.26
CA VAL A 394 3.46 -21.36 -15.09
C VAL A 394 2.77 -20.02 -14.78
N LEU A 395 2.59 -19.16 -15.79
CA LEU A 395 1.90 -17.87 -15.64
C LEU A 395 0.49 -18.04 -15.06
N PHE A 396 -0.35 -18.86 -15.70
CA PHE A 396 -1.75 -19.04 -15.34
C PHE A 396 -1.92 -19.64 -13.94
N ARG A 397 -1.14 -20.69 -13.60
CA ARG A 397 -1.19 -21.26 -12.25
C ARG A 397 -0.58 -20.34 -11.19
N GLY A 398 0.44 -19.56 -11.53
CA GLY A 398 1.00 -18.56 -10.62
C GLY A 398 -0.03 -17.49 -10.24
N LEU A 399 -0.82 -17.01 -11.21
CA LEU A 399 -1.94 -16.10 -10.96
C LEU A 399 -3.02 -16.74 -10.06
N LEU A 400 -3.41 -17.99 -10.31
CA LEU A 400 -4.36 -18.72 -9.45
C LEU A 400 -3.85 -18.89 -8.01
N VAL A 401 -2.56 -19.23 -7.84
CA VAL A 401 -1.90 -19.32 -6.53
C VAL A 401 -1.89 -17.96 -5.83
N SER A 402 -1.59 -16.87 -6.56
CA SER A 402 -1.62 -15.51 -6.02
C SER A 402 -3.01 -15.11 -5.53
N CYS A 403 -4.08 -15.41 -6.30
CA CYS A 403 -5.46 -15.17 -5.87
C CYS A 403 -5.84 -16.00 -4.63
N ALA A 404 -5.41 -17.27 -4.55
CA ALA A 404 -5.64 -18.11 -3.37
C ALA A 404 -4.92 -17.57 -2.11
N THR A 405 -3.67 -17.13 -2.26
CA THR A 405 -2.91 -16.42 -1.22
C THR A 405 -3.62 -15.14 -0.77
N GLY A 406 -4.16 -14.36 -1.71
CA GLY A 406 -5.00 -13.19 -1.41
C GLY A 406 -6.22 -13.52 -0.55
N GLY A 407 -6.88 -14.65 -0.80
CA GLY A 407 -8.00 -15.13 0.01
C GLY A 407 -7.63 -15.52 1.45
N VAL A 408 -6.43 -16.08 1.67
CA VAL A 408 -5.91 -16.42 3.01
C VAL A 408 -5.65 -15.16 3.84
N LEU A 409 -5.30 -14.04 3.21
CA LEU A 409 -5.04 -12.75 3.86
C LEU A 409 -6.30 -11.98 4.32
N LEU A 410 -7.49 -12.51 4.02
CA LEU A 410 -8.78 -11.96 4.47
C LEU A 410 -9.37 -12.72 5.67
N VAL A 411 -8.59 -13.63 6.28
CA VAL A 411 -8.96 -14.33 7.51
C VAL A 411 -8.68 -13.41 8.70
N PRO A 412 -9.70 -13.02 9.49
CA PRO A 412 -9.52 -12.10 10.61
C PRO A 412 -8.67 -12.75 11.71
N ASP A 413 -7.54 -12.12 11.99
CA ASP A 413 -6.55 -12.50 13.01
C ASP A 413 -5.81 -11.23 13.45
N ASP A 414 -5.58 -11.08 14.75
CA ASP A 414 -4.86 -9.97 15.36
C ASP A 414 -3.37 -9.96 14.95
N GLY A 415 -2.84 -11.13 14.60
CA GLY A 415 -1.46 -11.35 14.16
C GLY A 415 -1.14 -10.85 12.74
N ALA A 416 -1.65 -9.68 12.31
CA ALA A 416 -1.62 -9.20 10.93
C ALA A 416 -0.27 -9.38 10.17
N ARG A 417 0.87 -9.15 10.83
CA ARG A 417 2.21 -9.40 10.25
C ARG A 417 2.48 -10.89 10.02
N MET A 418 2.10 -11.76 10.96
CA MET A 418 2.27 -13.23 10.86
C MET A 418 1.46 -13.81 9.69
N ILE A 419 0.26 -13.28 9.41
CA ILE A 419 -0.56 -13.67 8.25
C ILE A 419 0.22 -13.44 6.94
N VAL A 420 0.94 -12.31 6.80
CA VAL A 420 1.75 -12.01 5.60
C VAL A 420 2.84 -13.04 5.37
N VAL A 421 3.59 -13.42 6.41
CA VAL A 421 4.65 -14.42 6.27
C VAL A 421 4.08 -15.82 6.04
N ALA A 422 2.94 -16.17 6.65
CA ALA A 422 2.25 -17.44 6.38
C ALA A 422 1.71 -17.51 4.93
N ALA A 423 1.05 -16.46 4.47
CA ALA A 423 0.52 -16.34 3.11
C ALA A 423 1.65 -16.36 2.05
N GLY A 424 2.75 -15.63 2.33
CA GLY A 424 3.97 -15.66 1.52
C GLY A 424 4.62 -17.04 1.49
N ALA A 425 4.72 -17.74 2.62
CA ALA A 425 5.24 -19.10 2.67
C ALA A 425 4.39 -20.09 1.85
N ILE A 426 3.06 -20.01 1.96
CA ILE A 426 2.12 -20.81 1.14
C ILE A 426 2.33 -20.51 -0.35
N TRP A 427 2.43 -19.24 -0.72
CA TRP A 427 2.67 -18.80 -2.10
C TRP A 427 3.99 -19.31 -2.67
N VAL A 428 5.09 -19.22 -1.91
CA VAL A 428 6.42 -19.69 -2.29
C VAL A 428 6.45 -21.23 -2.42
N LEU A 429 5.81 -21.97 -1.52
CA LEU A 429 5.75 -23.44 -1.60
C LEU A 429 4.95 -23.90 -2.83
N LEU A 430 3.82 -23.27 -3.11
CA LEU A 430 3.00 -23.58 -4.29
C LEU A 430 3.74 -23.19 -5.59
N HIS A 431 4.39 -22.03 -5.66
CA HIS A 431 5.24 -21.68 -6.81
C HIS A 431 6.44 -22.61 -6.96
N THR A 432 7.04 -23.09 -5.87
CA THR A 432 8.12 -24.09 -5.92
C THR A 432 7.64 -25.41 -6.53
N ALA A 433 6.43 -25.86 -6.20
CA ALA A 433 5.83 -27.05 -6.82
C ALA A 433 5.55 -26.84 -8.32
N LEU A 434 5.17 -25.62 -8.74
CA LEU A 434 5.00 -25.27 -10.16
C LEU A 434 6.35 -25.23 -10.90
N LEU A 435 7.35 -24.56 -10.35
CA LEU A 435 8.68 -24.40 -10.96
C LEU A 435 9.44 -25.73 -11.04
N THR A 436 9.34 -26.60 -10.04
CA THR A 436 9.95 -27.93 -10.08
C THR A 436 9.26 -28.87 -11.08
N LYS A 437 7.94 -28.76 -11.27
CA LYS A 437 7.23 -29.44 -12.38
C LYS A 437 7.71 -28.91 -13.73
N TRP A 438 7.79 -27.58 -13.90
CA TRP A 438 8.25 -26.91 -15.11
C TRP A 438 9.69 -27.28 -15.50
N ALA A 439 10.61 -27.37 -14.53
CA ALA A 439 11.98 -27.78 -14.77
C ALA A 439 12.11 -29.27 -15.14
N GLY A 440 11.12 -30.10 -14.79
CA GLY A 440 11.08 -31.53 -15.10
C GLY A 440 10.40 -31.88 -16.44
N ALA A 441 9.63 -30.97 -17.04
CA ALA A 441 8.79 -31.27 -18.21
C ALA A 441 9.60 -31.51 -19.51
N ASP A 442 10.75 -30.84 -19.64
CA ASP A 442 11.45 -30.62 -20.91
C ASP A 442 12.42 -31.75 -21.34
N GLN A 443 12.34 -32.95 -20.75
CA GLN A 443 13.27 -34.05 -21.08
C GLN A 443 12.87 -34.76 -22.39
N PRO A 444 13.56 -34.57 -23.54
CA PRO A 444 13.08 -35.03 -24.86
C PRO A 444 13.35 -36.53 -25.11
N GLY A 445 13.29 -37.35 -24.06
CA GLY A 445 13.65 -38.76 -24.04
C GLY A 445 12.58 -39.68 -23.45
N GLN A 446 11.54 -39.16 -22.79
CA GLN A 446 10.35 -39.96 -22.45
C GLN A 446 9.35 -39.97 -23.60
N VAL A 447 9.72 -40.69 -24.68
CA VAL A 447 8.71 -41.35 -25.49
C VAL A 447 8.02 -42.36 -24.57
N VAL A 448 6.88 -41.98 -24.02
CA VAL A 448 6.01 -42.92 -23.31
C VAL A 448 5.48 -43.87 -24.36
N VAL A 449 6.15 -45.02 -24.51
CA VAL A 449 5.61 -46.17 -25.21
C VAL A 449 4.44 -46.66 -24.38
N THR A 450 3.26 -46.08 -24.63
CA THR A 450 1.98 -46.61 -24.18
C THR A 450 1.83 -47.98 -24.84
N SER A 451 2.17 -49.02 -24.10
CA SER A 451 2.20 -50.41 -24.58
C SER A 451 0.90 -50.74 -25.28
N GLY A 452 0.96 -50.83 -26.61
CA GLY A 452 -0.19 -51.10 -27.47
C GLY A 452 -0.64 -52.55 -27.36
N LEU A 453 -1.18 -52.92 -26.19
CA LEU A 453 -1.68 -54.26 -25.88
C LEU A 453 -3.08 -54.45 -26.51
N ARG A 454 -3.12 -54.32 -27.84
CA ARG A 454 -4.15 -54.94 -28.68
C ARG A 454 -3.76 -56.39 -28.88
N LEU A 455 -4.60 -57.32 -28.42
CA LEU A 455 -4.78 -58.62 -29.06
C LEU A 455 -6.09 -59.23 -28.58
N ILE A 456 -7.04 -59.34 -29.52
CA ILE A 456 -8.30 -60.10 -29.47
C ILE A 456 -9.30 -59.61 -28.40
#